data_AF-A0A3F3IMI8-F1
#
_entry.id   AF-A0A3F3IMI8-F1
#
_cell.length_a   1.000
_cell.length_b   1.000
_cell.length_c   1.000
_cell.angle_alpha   90.00
_cell.angle_beta   90.00
_cell.angle_gamma   90.00
#
_symmetry.space_group_name_H-M   'P 1'
#
loop_
_entity.id
_entity.type
_entity.pdbx_description
1 polymer ?
#
loop_
_entity_poly.entity_id
_entity_poly.type
_entity_poly.pdbx_seq_one_letter_code
_entity_poly.pdbx_strand_id
1 'polypeptide(L)'
;MTIDKQALRETAEKALPAMQRLLMMPNDELFDEAALNVDGDVDAANAFNLLAGPETMLALLDENLQLQREKDAIEAVALALRDDMRQAREQLEAAEKRNAEQREYYEGVIADGSKRIAELENSETQLINERDAAESALADMYQAATGERPEWSNMFGFADAVDVVEERLATLEANQSQTTPTGIQLITEAIGAHGYIVGCLLQGRPDLALEESRKWVSAFGQAAEIVSAQDAAGIKVKES
;
A
#
# COMPACT_ATOMS: atom_id res chain seq x y z
N MET A 1 3.63 -59.92 -49.36
CA MET A 1 3.80 -61.35 -49.08
C MET A 1 4.08 -61.48 -47.59
N THR A 2 3.24 -62.19 -46.84
CA THR A 2 3.42 -62.36 -45.39
C THR A 2 4.06 -63.72 -45.16
N ILE A 3 5.25 -63.73 -44.55
CA ILE A 3 5.92 -64.97 -44.16
C ILE A 3 5.19 -65.54 -42.95
N ASP A 4 4.76 -66.80 -43.05
CA ASP A 4 4.27 -67.53 -41.89
C ASP A 4 5.48 -67.94 -41.02
N LYS A 5 5.76 -67.10 -40.00
CA LYS A 5 6.89 -67.28 -39.09
C LYS A 5 6.77 -68.56 -38.25
N GLN A 6 5.54 -69.01 -37.97
CA GLN A 6 5.32 -70.21 -37.18
C GLN A 6 5.58 -71.46 -38.03
N ALA A 7 5.02 -71.51 -39.24
CA ALA A 7 5.32 -72.57 -40.19
C ALA A 7 6.83 -72.65 -40.51
N LEU A 8 7.51 -71.49 -40.63
CA LEU A 8 8.94 -71.43 -40.85
C LEU A 8 9.76 -71.95 -39.66
N ARG A 9 9.38 -71.58 -38.42
CA ARG A 9 9.99 -72.13 -37.19
C ARG A 9 9.83 -73.64 -37.13
N GLU A 10 8.61 -74.15 -37.29
CA GLU A 10 8.32 -75.58 -37.23
C GLU A 10 9.09 -76.37 -38.29
N THR A 11 9.23 -75.81 -39.49
CA THR A 11 9.99 -76.43 -40.58
C THR A 11 11.48 -76.44 -40.27
N ALA A 12 12.03 -75.34 -39.74
CA ALA A 12 13.43 -75.28 -39.32
C ALA A 12 13.73 -76.25 -38.16
N GLU A 13 12.90 -76.29 -37.12
CA GLU A 13 13.04 -77.24 -36.00
C GLU A 13 13.05 -78.70 -36.48
N LYS A 14 12.17 -79.05 -37.44
CA LYS A 14 12.13 -80.40 -38.04
C LYS A 14 13.37 -80.70 -38.90
N ALA A 15 13.89 -79.71 -39.61
CA ALA A 15 15.06 -79.87 -40.49
C ALA A 15 16.39 -79.94 -39.72
N LEU A 16 16.43 -79.44 -38.49
CA LEU A 16 17.62 -79.33 -37.67
C LEU A 16 18.43 -80.64 -37.54
N PRO A 17 17.82 -81.81 -37.17
CA PRO A 17 18.60 -83.03 -36.99
C PRO A 17 19.17 -83.58 -38.30
N ALA A 18 18.43 -83.41 -39.41
CA ALA A 18 18.86 -83.82 -40.73
C ALA A 18 20.04 -82.95 -41.21
N MET A 19 19.95 -81.63 -41.01
CA MET A 19 21.02 -80.70 -41.38
C MET A 19 22.30 -80.93 -40.56
N GLN A 20 22.17 -81.18 -39.25
CA GLN A 20 23.31 -81.52 -38.39
C GLN A 20 23.99 -82.82 -38.84
N ARG A 21 23.22 -83.81 -39.28
CA ARG A 21 23.78 -85.07 -39.78
C ARG A 21 24.51 -84.90 -41.12
N LEU A 22 24.00 -84.04 -41.99
CA LEU A 22 24.56 -83.69 -43.30
C LEU A 22 25.93 -83.03 -43.14
N LEU A 23 26.04 -82.04 -42.23
CA LEU A 23 27.29 -81.36 -41.86
C LEU A 23 28.41 -82.30 -41.34
N MET A 24 28.04 -83.49 -40.85
CA MET A 24 29.01 -84.49 -40.37
C MET A 24 29.48 -85.48 -41.46
N MET A 25 29.01 -85.35 -42.71
CA MET A 25 29.41 -86.22 -43.81
C MET A 25 30.64 -85.65 -44.57
N PRO A 26 31.49 -86.51 -45.17
CA PRO A 26 32.64 -86.05 -45.96
C PRO A 26 32.28 -85.34 -47.28
N ASN A 27 31.04 -85.51 -47.74
CA ASN A 27 30.46 -84.80 -48.88
C ASN A 27 29.12 -84.24 -48.42
N ASP A 28 29.15 -83.05 -47.82
CA ASP A 28 28.02 -82.36 -47.20
C ASP A 28 27.33 -81.38 -48.15
N GLU A 29 27.69 -81.37 -49.43
CA GLU A 29 27.01 -80.62 -50.48
C GLU A 29 25.56 -81.10 -50.65
N LEU A 30 24.61 -80.15 -50.61
CA LEU A 30 23.18 -80.42 -50.83
C LEU A 30 22.88 -80.63 -52.32
N PHE A 31 23.66 -79.97 -53.17
CA PHE A 31 23.50 -79.92 -54.61
C PHE A 31 24.81 -80.34 -55.28
N ASP A 32 24.73 -81.34 -56.17
CA ASP A 32 25.86 -81.81 -56.96
C ASP A 32 25.96 -80.98 -58.25
N GLU A 33 27.09 -80.29 -58.43
CA GLU A 33 27.38 -79.44 -59.59
C GLU A 33 27.33 -80.23 -60.91
N ALA A 34 27.89 -81.44 -60.92
CA ALA A 34 27.96 -82.27 -62.12
C ALA A 34 26.58 -82.79 -62.56
N ALA A 35 25.63 -82.90 -61.61
CA ALA A 35 24.29 -83.38 -61.87
C ALA A 35 23.30 -82.29 -62.34
N LEU A 36 23.52 -81.03 -61.95
CA LEU A 36 22.53 -79.98 -62.14
C LEU A 36 22.63 -79.24 -63.48
N ASN A 37 23.80 -79.22 -64.14
CA ASN A 37 24.02 -78.56 -65.44
C ASN A 37 23.34 -77.17 -65.53
N VAL A 38 23.56 -76.33 -64.52
CA VAL A 38 22.97 -74.99 -64.39
C VAL A 38 24.00 -73.92 -64.74
N ASP A 39 23.50 -72.78 -65.25
CA ASP A 39 24.29 -71.57 -65.46
C ASP A 39 24.36 -70.76 -64.15
N GLY A 40 25.01 -71.31 -63.13
CA GLY A 40 25.10 -70.71 -61.80
C GLY A 40 26.12 -71.39 -60.89
N ASP A 41 26.56 -70.67 -59.85
CA ASP A 41 27.56 -71.14 -58.88
C ASP A 41 26.90 -72.05 -57.83
N VAL A 42 27.11 -73.37 -57.98
CA VAL A 42 26.52 -74.39 -57.11
C VAL A 42 27.18 -74.40 -55.73
N ASP A 43 28.47 -74.06 -55.64
CA ASP A 43 29.19 -73.91 -54.37
C ASP A 43 28.61 -72.76 -53.54
N ALA A 44 28.32 -71.63 -54.18
CA ALA A 44 27.68 -70.49 -53.52
C ALA A 44 26.25 -70.82 -53.05
N ALA A 45 25.50 -71.63 -53.80
CA ALA A 45 24.17 -72.08 -53.40
C ALA A 45 24.23 -73.04 -52.20
N ASN A 46 25.18 -73.99 -52.19
CA ASN A 46 25.43 -74.87 -51.06
C ASN A 46 25.82 -74.05 -49.81
N ALA A 47 26.78 -73.13 -49.94
CA ALA A 47 27.22 -72.25 -48.86
C ALA A 47 26.08 -71.39 -48.30
N PHE A 48 25.24 -70.82 -49.17
CA PHE A 48 24.08 -70.05 -48.73
C PHE A 48 23.07 -70.91 -47.96
N ASN A 49 22.74 -72.11 -48.42
CA ASN A 49 21.80 -72.99 -47.71
C ASN A 49 22.34 -73.49 -46.36
N LEU A 50 23.65 -73.63 -46.23
CA LEU A 50 24.32 -73.91 -44.96
C LEU A 50 24.25 -72.71 -44.02
N LEU A 51 24.61 -71.51 -44.51
CA LEU A 51 24.59 -70.26 -43.73
C LEU A 51 23.18 -69.84 -43.33
N ALA A 52 22.22 -69.96 -44.24
CA ALA A 52 20.79 -69.71 -44.02
C ALA A 52 20.05 -70.98 -43.56
N GLY A 53 20.78 -71.93 -42.96
CA GLY A 53 20.23 -73.18 -42.47
C GLY A 53 19.26 -73.02 -41.30
N PRO A 54 18.71 -74.14 -40.81
CA PRO A 54 17.69 -74.13 -39.76
C PRO A 54 18.12 -73.43 -38.48
N GLU A 55 19.38 -73.58 -38.05
CA GLU A 55 19.92 -72.91 -36.85
C GLU A 55 19.88 -71.38 -36.98
N THR A 56 20.42 -70.85 -38.08
CA THR A 56 20.42 -69.41 -38.36
C THR A 56 19.00 -68.88 -38.50
N MET A 57 18.11 -69.61 -39.17
CA MET A 57 16.71 -69.17 -39.33
C MET A 57 15.97 -69.11 -37.99
N LEU A 58 16.20 -70.07 -37.08
CA LEU A 58 15.63 -70.03 -35.73
C LEU A 58 16.17 -68.86 -34.91
N ALA A 59 17.48 -68.62 -34.96
CA ALA A 59 18.10 -67.48 -34.27
C ALA A 59 17.54 -66.14 -34.76
N LEU A 60 17.38 -65.96 -36.07
CA LEU A 60 16.77 -64.76 -36.65
C LEU A 60 15.29 -64.60 -36.28
N LEU A 61 14.55 -65.71 -36.13
CA LEU A 61 13.15 -65.66 -35.66
C LEU A 61 13.05 -65.27 -34.18
N ASP A 62 13.96 -65.75 -33.34
CA ASP A 62 14.06 -65.36 -31.93
C ASP A 62 14.41 -63.87 -31.80
N GLU A 63 15.42 -63.39 -32.53
CA GLU A 63 15.79 -61.97 -32.57
C GLU A 63 14.62 -61.11 -33.06
N ASN A 64 13.93 -61.53 -34.12
CA ASN A 64 12.80 -60.79 -34.64
C ASN A 64 11.64 -60.72 -33.63
N LEU A 65 11.39 -61.79 -32.89
CA LEU A 65 10.39 -61.81 -31.82
C LEU A 65 10.79 -60.88 -30.66
N GLN A 66 12.07 -60.86 -30.30
CA GLN A 66 12.60 -59.92 -29.30
C GLN A 66 12.41 -58.47 -29.76
N LEU A 67 12.79 -58.13 -30.99
CA LEU A 67 12.63 -56.80 -31.55
C LEU A 67 11.15 -56.36 -31.59
N GLN A 68 10.23 -57.28 -31.88
CA GLN A 68 8.79 -56.98 -31.82
C GLN A 68 8.34 -56.63 -30.40
N ARG A 69 8.79 -57.39 -29.39
CA ARG A 69 8.47 -57.10 -27.98
C ARG A 69 9.05 -55.77 -27.52
N GLU A 70 10.28 -55.46 -27.90
CA GLU A 70 10.93 -54.19 -27.57
C GLU A 70 10.22 -53.01 -28.23
N LYS A 71 9.82 -53.16 -29.50
CA LYS A 71 9.03 -52.16 -30.21
C LYS A 71 7.69 -51.91 -29.49
N ASP A 72 6.95 -52.97 -29.16
CA ASP A 72 5.65 -52.85 -28.48
C ASP A 72 5.81 -52.19 -27.09
N ALA A 73 6.89 -52.51 -26.38
CA ALA A 73 7.21 -51.88 -25.09
C ALA A 73 7.53 -50.38 -25.25
N ILE A 74 8.33 -50.00 -26.27
CA ILE A 74 8.64 -48.61 -26.57
C ILE A 74 7.37 -47.84 -26.97
N GLU A 75 6.50 -48.46 -27.77
CA GLU A 75 5.22 -47.84 -28.18
C GLU A 75 4.31 -47.60 -26.97
N ALA A 76 4.21 -48.56 -26.05
CA ALA A 76 3.47 -48.40 -24.81
C ALA A 76 4.01 -47.25 -23.94
N VAL A 77 5.34 -47.15 -23.79
CA VAL A 77 5.98 -46.05 -23.04
C VAL A 77 5.76 -44.71 -23.73
N ALA A 78 5.86 -44.64 -25.05
CA ALA A 78 5.63 -43.41 -25.80
C ALA A 78 4.18 -42.90 -25.67
N LEU A 79 3.21 -43.81 -25.65
CA LEU A 79 1.80 -43.47 -25.41
C LEU A 79 1.58 -42.94 -24.00
N ALA A 80 2.14 -43.59 -22.97
CA ALA A 80 2.06 -43.12 -21.59
C ALA A 80 2.69 -41.72 -21.43
N LEU A 81 3.90 -41.52 -21.97
CA LEU A 81 4.58 -40.23 -21.92
C LEU A 81 3.78 -39.12 -22.63
N ARG A 82 3.13 -39.44 -23.75
CA ARG A 82 2.26 -38.48 -24.44
C ARG A 82 1.07 -38.06 -23.57
N ASP A 83 0.47 -39.01 -22.87
CA ASP A 83 -0.67 -38.73 -21.99
C ASP A 83 -0.25 -37.92 -20.76
N ASP A 84 0.90 -38.26 -20.15
CA ASP A 84 1.50 -37.49 -19.06
C ASP A 84 1.82 -36.05 -19.48
N MET A 85 2.40 -35.88 -20.67
CA MET A 85 2.71 -34.55 -21.21
C MET A 85 1.46 -33.72 -21.48
N ARG A 86 0.36 -34.34 -21.91
CA ARG A 86 -0.93 -33.66 -22.04
C ARG A 86 -1.46 -33.22 -20.68
N GLN A 87 -1.46 -34.11 -19.69
CA GLN A 87 -1.92 -33.78 -18.34
C GLN A 87 -1.07 -32.67 -17.70
N ALA A 88 0.25 -32.71 -17.89
CA ALA A 88 1.15 -31.67 -17.41
C ALA A 88 0.85 -30.30 -18.04
N ARG A 89 0.51 -30.26 -19.34
CA ARG A 89 0.10 -29.02 -20.02
C ARG A 89 -1.22 -28.47 -19.49
N GLU A 90 -2.21 -29.33 -19.26
CA GLU A 90 -3.50 -28.93 -18.67
C GLU A 90 -3.32 -28.36 -17.26
N GLN A 91 -2.47 -28.98 -16.43
CA GLN A 91 -2.14 -28.47 -15.11
C GLN A 91 -1.40 -27.13 -15.17
N LEU A 92 -0.49 -26.97 -16.13
CA LEU A 92 0.23 -25.72 -16.34
C LEU A 92 -0.75 -24.59 -16.72
N GLU A 93 -1.64 -24.82 -17.68
CA GLU A 93 -2.65 -23.83 -18.10
C GLU A 93 -3.58 -23.45 -16.94
N ALA A 94 -4.02 -24.42 -16.13
CA ALA A 94 -4.82 -24.15 -14.94
C ALA A 94 -4.06 -23.31 -13.89
N ALA A 95 -2.77 -23.58 -13.70
CA ALA A 95 -1.92 -22.82 -12.79
C ALA A 95 -1.65 -21.40 -13.28
N GLU A 96 -1.42 -21.22 -14.59
CA GLU A 96 -1.26 -19.91 -15.22
C GLU A 96 -2.52 -19.07 -15.09
N LYS A 97 -3.70 -19.66 -15.34
CA LYS A 97 -4.99 -19.01 -15.15
C LYS A 97 -5.18 -18.54 -13.70
N ARG A 98 -4.90 -19.41 -12.72
CA ARG A 98 -4.98 -19.05 -11.30
C ARG A 98 -4.02 -17.91 -10.94
N ASN A 99 -2.81 -17.90 -11.51
CA ASN A 99 -1.83 -16.83 -11.29
C ASN A 99 -2.34 -15.50 -11.87
N ALA A 100 -2.93 -15.52 -13.06
CA ALA A 100 -3.52 -14.35 -13.69
C ALA A 100 -4.67 -13.77 -12.85
N GLU A 101 -5.61 -14.61 -12.40
CA GLU A 101 -6.73 -14.20 -11.52
C GLU A 101 -6.21 -13.62 -10.19
N GLN A 102 -5.18 -14.21 -9.59
CA GLN A 102 -4.56 -13.67 -8.38
C GLN A 102 -3.89 -12.32 -8.62
N ARG A 103 -3.21 -12.13 -9.76
CA ARG A 103 -2.61 -10.85 -10.12
C ARG A 103 -3.66 -9.75 -10.25
N GLU A 104 -4.75 -10.03 -10.96
CA GLU A 104 -5.86 -9.08 -11.11
C GLU A 104 -6.46 -8.72 -9.75
N TYR A 105 -6.67 -9.70 -8.87
CA TYR A 105 -7.15 -9.46 -7.51
C TYR A 105 -6.21 -8.53 -6.72
N TYR A 106 -4.91 -8.82 -6.70
CA TYR A 106 -3.94 -8.00 -5.96
C TYR A 106 -3.79 -6.59 -6.54
N GLU A 107 -3.83 -6.46 -7.86
CA GLU A 107 -3.81 -5.16 -8.53
C GLU A 107 -5.04 -4.32 -8.13
N GLY A 108 -6.22 -4.92 -8.05
CA GLY A 108 -7.43 -4.26 -7.55
C GLY A 108 -7.31 -3.79 -6.09
N VAL A 109 -6.80 -4.65 -5.19
CA VAL A 109 -6.59 -4.29 -3.78
C VAL A 109 -5.57 -3.16 -3.63
N ILE A 110 -4.49 -3.20 -4.39
CA ILE A 110 -3.46 -2.15 -4.37
C ILE A 110 -4.01 -0.84 -4.91
N ALA A 111 -4.81 -0.88 -5.98
CA ALA A 111 -5.43 0.32 -6.55
C ALA A 111 -6.40 0.98 -5.58
N ASP A 112 -7.28 0.20 -4.94
CA ASP A 112 -8.22 0.70 -3.94
C ASP A 112 -7.49 1.26 -2.71
N GLY A 113 -6.49 0.53 -2.21
CA GLY A 113 -5.65 0.99 -1.10
C GLY A 113 -4.89 2.29 -1.43
N SER A 114 -4.33 2.40 -2.63
CA SER A 114 -3.62 3.60 -3.08
C SER A 114 -4.57 4.80 -3.19
N LYS A 115 -5.79 4.59 -3.69
CA LYS A 115 -6.82 5.63 -3.74
C LYS A 115 -7.18 6.12 -2.34
N ARG A 116 -7.37 5.20 -1.39
CA ARG A 116 -7.72 5.55 -0.01
C ARG A 116 -6.60 6.34 0.68
N ILE A 117 -5.34 5.98 0.44
CA ILE A 117 -4.17 6.72 0.95
C ILE A 117 -4.18 8.15 0.40
N ALA A 118 -4.34 8.33 -0.92
CA ALA A 118 -4.37 9.66 -1.53
C ALA A 118 -5.52 10.54 -1.00
N GLU A 119 -6.70 9.96 -0.75
CA GLU A 119 -7.82 10.66 -0.12
C GLU A 119 -7.48 11.12 1.31
N LEU A 120 -6.84 10.25 2.09
CA LEU A 120 -6.41 10.57 3.46
C LEU A 120 -5.33 11.65 3.49
N GLU A 121 -4.32 11.56 2.63
CA GLU A 121 -3.25 12.57 2.50
C GLU A 121 -3.83 13.94 2.12
N ASN A 122 -4.81 13.98 1.22
CA ASN A 122 -5.50 15.23 0.87
C ASN A 122 -6.32 15.78 2.04
N SER A 123 -7.05 14.92 2.76
CA SER A 123 -7.82 15.33 3.94
C SER A 123 -6.92 15.83 5.07
N GLU A 124 -5.77 15.20 5.28
CA GLU A 124 -4.78 15.61 6.28
C GLU A 124 -4.20 16.99 5.94
N THR A 125 -3.81 17.19 4.68
CA THR A 125 -3.32 18.49 4.20
C THR A 125 -4.37 19.59 4.41
N GLN A 126 -5.65 19.29 4.12
CA GLN A 126 -6.74 20.22 4.37
C GLN A 126 -6.88 20.56 5.86
N LEU A 127 -6.87 19.57 6.75
CA LEU A 127 -6.99 19.79 8.19
C LEU A 127 -5.82 20.60 8.76
N ILE A 128 -4.60 20.41 8.25
CA ILE A 128 -3.44 21.23 8.62
C ILE A 128 -3.69 22.69 8.22
N ASN A 129 -4.13 22.94 6.98
CA ASN A 129 -4.43 24.30 6.52
C ASN A 129 -5.55 24.96 7.34
N GLU A 130 -6.61 24.21 7.66
CA GLU A 130 -7.72 24.69 8.48
C GLU A 130 -7.27 24.99 9.92
N ARG A 131 -6.44 24.13 10.50
CA ARG A 131 -5.84 24.34 11.83
C ARG A 131 -4.97 25.59 11.83
N ASP A 132 -4.07 25.75 10.86
CA ASP A 132 -3.15 26.88 10.78
C ASP A 132 -3.93 28.21 10.59
N ALA A 133 -5.00 28.18 9.80
CA ALA A 133 -5.90 29.32 9.65
C ALA A 133 -6.62 29.68 10.97
N ALA A 134 -7.13 28.68 11.68
CA ALA A 134 -7.78 28.88 12.99
C ALA A 134 -6.78 29.40 14.04
N GLU A 135 -5.56 28.85 14.07
CA GLU A 135 -4.47 29.28 14.94
C GLU A 135 -4.11 30.75 14.69
N SER A 136 -3.98 31.16 13.42
CA SER A 136 -3.71 32.55 13.07
C SER A 136 -4.84 33.47 13.50
N ALA A 137 -6.11 33.09 13.26
CA ALA A 137 -7.26 33.90 13.65
C ALA A 137 -7.35 34.08 15.18
N LEU A 138 -7.10 33.02 15.94
CA LEU A 138 -7.06 33.08 17.40
C LEU A 138 -5.87 33.90 17.91
N ALA A 139 -4.70 33.78 17.26
CA ALA A 139 -3.54 34.58 17.60
C ALA A 139 -3.78 36.08 17.37
N ASP A 140 -4.48 36.45 16.28
CA ASP A 140 -4.85 37.83 16.01
C ASP A 140 -5.84 38.37 17.06
N MET A 141 -6.85 37.58 17.45
CA MET A 141 -7.79 37.93 18.52
C MET A 141 -7.08 38.11 19.86
N TYR A 142 -6.20 37.17 20.21
CA TYR A 142 -5.42 37.22 21.44
C TYR A 142 -4.52 38.46 21.47
N GLN A 143 -3.81 38.75 20.37
CA GLN A 143 -2.98 39.93 20.25
C GLN A 143 -3.78 41.22 20.37
N ALA A 144 -4.97 41.29 19.77
CA ALA A 144 -5.83 42.46 19.88
C ALA A 144 -6.26 42.75 21.32
N ALA A 145 -6.51 41.70 22.13
CA ALA A 145 -6.97 41.86 23.51
C ALA A 145 -5.82 42.06 24.51
N THR A 146 -4.68 41.40 24.29
CA THR A 146 -3.57 41.36 25.26
C THR A 146 -2.42 42.29 24.91
N GLY A 147 -2.24 42.63 23.62
CA GLY A 147 -1.14 43.43 23.09
C GLY A 147 0.04 42.62 22.52
N GLU A 148 0.09 41.31 22.79
CA GLU A 148 1.19 40.43 22.36
C GLU A 148 0.64 39.16 21.70
N ARG A 149 1.41 38.53 20.80
CA ARG A 149 0.97 37.26 20.22
C ARG A 149 1.15 36.10 21.21
N PRO A 150 0.26 35.10 21.19
CA PRO A 150 0.41 33.93 22.05
C PRO A 150 1.60 33.08 21.58
N GLU A 151 2.27 32.45 22.55
CA GLU A 151 3.29 31.43 22.30
C GLU A 151 2.65 30.05 22.46
N TRP A 152 2.21 29.47 21.34
CA TRP A 152 1.59 28.15 21.35
C TRP A 152 2.56 27.08 21.84
N SER A 153 2.09 26.22 22.73
CA SER A 153 2.88 25.09 23.23
C SER A 153 1.97 23.96 23.67
N ASN A 154 2.56 22.80 23.99
CA ASN A 154 1.80 21.68 24.54
C ASN A 154 1.13 21.98 25.90
N MET A 155 1.54 23.05 26.59
CA MET A 155 1.00 23.46 27.88
C MET A 155 0.14 24.73 27.79
N PHE A 156 0.08 25.36 26.61
CA PHE A 156 -0.69 26.57 26.36
C PHE A 156 -1.36 26.47 24.98
N GLY A 157 -2.64 26.14 24.99
CA GLY A 157 -3.46 25.90 23.82
C GLY A 157 -4.55 26.96 23.62
N PHE A 158 -5.48 26.66 22.71
CA PHE A 158 -6.53 27.60 22.31
C PHE A 158 -7.46 28.00 23.46
N ALA A 159 -7.79 27.07 24.36
CA ALA A 159 -8.64 27.36 25.51
C ALA A 159 -7.96 28.35 26.46
N ASP A 160 -6.68 28.11 26.79
CA ASP A 160 -5.90 29.00 27.67
C ASP A 160 -5.82 30.42 27.08
N ALA A 161 -5.62 30.52 25.77
CA ALA A 161 -5.62 31.81 25.08
C ALA A 161 -6.97 32.54 25.18
N VAL A 162 -8.09 31.82 25.04
CA VAL A 162 -9.43 32.39 25.17
C VAL A 162 -9.69 32.85 26.61
N ASP A 163 -9.30 32.06 27.61
CA ASP A 163 -9.49 32.38 29.02
C ASP A 163 -8.76 33.69 29.40
N VAL A 164 -7.52 33.87 28.92
CA VAL A 164 -6.79 35.13 29.13
C VAL A 164 -7.48 36.32 28.47
N VAL A 165 -7.99 36.15 27.24
CA VAL A 165 -8.73 37.21 26.54
C VAL A 165 -10.00 37.59 27.32
N GLU A 166 -10.73 36.60 27.83
CA GLU A 166 -11.93 36.81 28.65
C GLU A 166 -11.60 37.60 29.93
N GLU A 167 -10.55 37.23 30.65
CA GLU A 167 -10.10 37.93 31.85
C GLU A 167 -9.72 39.40 31.57
N ARG A 168 -9.03 39.65 30.44
CA ARG A 168 -8.64 41.02 30.04
C ARG A 168 -9.85 41.87 29.66
N LEU A 169 -10.83 41.30 28.97
CA LEU A 169 -12.10 41.96 28.67
C LEU A 169 -12.84 42.34 29.95
N ALA A 170 -13.01 41.40 30.90
CA ALA A 170 -13.64 41.66 32.19
C ALA A 170 -12.93 42.79 32.96
N THR A 171 -11.59 42.81 32.92
CA THR A 171 -10.79 43.88 33.54
C THR A 171 -11.02 45.23 32.87
N LEU A 172 -11.08 45.28 31.54
CA LEU A 172 -11.32 46.52 30.79
C LEU A 172 -12.73 47.07 31.03
N GLU A 173 -13.75 46.20 31.06
CA GLU A 173 -15.13 46.59 31.35
C GLU A 173 -15.29 47.13 32.77
N ALA A 174 -14.62 46.51 33.75
CA ALA A 174 -14.57 47.01 35.11
C ALA A 174 -13.93 48.41 35.20
N ASN A 175 -12.81 48.63 34.50
CA ASN A 175 -12.14 49.93 34.43
C ASN A 175 -13.01 50.99 33.73
N GLN A 176 -13.69 50.65 32.63
CA GLN A 176 -14.58 51.59 31.95
C GLN A 176 -15.73 52.03 32.86
N SER A 177 -16.28 51.11 33.65
CA SER A 177 -17.33 51.37 34.65
C SER A 177 -16.88 52.29 35.79
N GLN A 178 -15.57 52.43 36.04
CA GLN A 178 -15.04 53.41 37.01
C GLN A 178 -15.10 54.86 36.50
N THR A 179 -15.30 55.08 35.19
CA THR A 179 -15.71 56.39 34.66
C THR A 179 -17.18 56.63 35.00
N THR A 180 -17.45 56.85 36.28
CA THR A 180 -18.81 56.88 36.81
C THR A 180 -19.61 58.07 36.24
N PRO A 181 -20.94 57.94 36.10
CA PRO A 181 -21.81 59.08 35.80
C PRO A 181 -21.56 60.26 36.75
N THR A 182 -21.20 59.98 38.00
CA THR A 182 -20.79 60.96 39.01
C THR A 182 -19.49 61.68 38.65
N GLY A 183 -18.47 60.97 38.18
CA GLY A 183 -17.22 61.59 37.71
C GLY A 183 -17.45 62.48 36.47
N ILE A 184 -18.28 62.02 35.53
CA ILE A 184 -18.68 62.80 34.35
C ILE A 184 -19.44 64.07 34.76
N GLN A 185 -20.35 63.95 35.73
CA GLN A 185 -21.12 65.07 36.27
C GLN A 185 -20.21 66.08 36.98
N LEU A 186 -19.29 65.62 37.84
CA LEU A 186 -18.34 66.48 38.56
C LEU A 186 -17.48 67.30 37.59
N ILE A 187 -16.97 66.66 36.52
CA ILE A 187 -16.19 67.35 35.49
C ILE A 187 -17.05 68.38 34.75
N THR A 188 -18.30 68.03 34.41
CA THR A 188 -19.22 68.94 33.69
C THR A 188 -19.55 70.18 34.53
N GLU A 189 -19.87 69.98 35.80
CA GLU A 189 -20.16 71.06 36.75
C GLU A 189 -18.93 71.92 37.01
N ALA A 190 -17.74 71.31 37.13
CA ALA A 190 -16.48 72.04 37.30
C ALA A 190 -16.19 72.94 36.10
N ILE A 191 -16.41 72.47 34.88
CA ILE A 191 -16.26 73.28 33.66
C ILE A 191 -17.22 74.47 33.69
N GLY A 192 -18.48 74.24 34.07
CA GLY A 192 -19.48 75.32 34.20
C GLY A 192 -19.07 76.39 35.22
N ALA A 193 -18.55 75.97 36.37
CA ALA A 193 -18.09 76.89 37.40
C ALA A 193 -16.84 77.67 37.02
N HIS A 194 -15.90 77.05 36.29
CA HIS A 194 -14.76 77.78 35.72
C HIS A 194 -15.23 78.89 34.78
N GLY A 195 -16.23 78.61 33.92
CA GLY A 195 -16.85 79.63 33.08
C GLY A 195 -17.46 80.78 33.87
N TYR A 196 -18.15 80.46 34.98
CA TYR A 196 -18.75 81.46 35.87
C TYR A 196 -17.70 82.35 36.57
N ILE A 197 -16.63 81.75 37.10
CA ILE A 197 -15.52 82.45 37.75
C ILE A 197 -14.86 83.43 36.77
N VAL A 198 -14.55 82.97 35.56
CA VAL A 198 -13.98 83.82 34.50
C VAL A 198 -14.93 84.97 34.16
N GLY A 199 -16.24 84.69 34.03
CA GLY A 199 -17.25 85.72 33.81
C GLY A 199 -17.31 86.77 34.93
N CYS A 200 -17.24 86.35 36.19
CA CYS A 200 -17.22 87.26 37.34
C CYS A 200 -15.98 88.16 37.36
N LEU A 201 -14.81 87.62 37.02
CA LEU A 201 -13.56 88.38 36.92
C LEU A 201 -13.62 89.44 35.81
N LEU A 202 -14.13 89.06 34.63
CA LEU A 202 -14.30 90.00 33.51
C LEU A 202 -15.30 91.13 33.81
N GLN A 203 -16.28 90.87 34.68
CA GLN A 203 -17.28 91.84 35.13
C GLN A 203 -16.84 92.66 36.36
N GLY A 204 -15.60 92.49 36.82
CA GLY A 204 -15.05 93.24 37.96
C GLY A 204 -15.62 92.84 39.32
N ARG A 205 -16.12 91.60 39.46
CA ARG A 205 -16.63 91.03 40.72
C ARG A 205 -15.72 89.89 41.23
N PRO A 206 -14.53 90.23 41.75
CA PRO A 206 -13.55 89.23 42.20
C PRO A 206 -13.97 88.51 43.49
N ASP A 207 -14.88 89.10 44.26
CA ASP A 207 -15.49 88.54 45.46
C ASP A 207 -16.30 87.28 45.15
N LEU A 208 -17.17 87.33 44.13
CA LEU A 208 -17.96 86.17 43.70
C LEU A 208 -17.09 85.10 43.03
N ALA A 209 -16.07 85.50 42.28
CA ALA A 209 -15.10 84.59 41.71
C ALA A 209 -14.33 83.82 42.80
N LEU A 210 -13.92 84.50 43.87
CA LEU A 210 -13.23 83.89 44.99
C LEU A 210 -14.16 82.97 45.80
N GLU A 211 -15.41 83.36 45.99
CA GLU A 211 -16.41 82.53 46.68
C GLU A 211 -16.66 81.22 45.93
N GLU A 212 -16.89 81.29 44.62
CA GLU A 212 -17.11 80.11 43.79
C GLU A 212 -15.86 79.22 43.72
N SER A 213 -14.67 79.82 43.62
CA SER A 213 -13.40 79.08 43.68
C SER A 213 -13.24 78.30 44.99
N ARG A 214 -13.60 78.89 46.13
CA ARG A 214 -13.53 78.20 47.44
C ARG A 214 -14.47 77.01 47.53
N LYS A 215 -15.68 77.11 46.97
CA LYS A 215 -16.64 75.99 46.92
C LYS A 215 -16.05 74.82 46.15
N TRP A 216 -15.41 75.09 45.01
CA TRP A 216 -14.79 74.04 44.19
C TRP A 216 -13.53 73.44 44.80
N VAL A 217 -12.71 74.24 45.48
CA VAL A 217 -11.57 73.69 46.26
C VAL A 217 -12.07 72.69 47.30
N SER A 218 -13.18 73.00 47.99
CA SER A 218 -13.79 72.06 48.94
C SER A 218 -14.40 70.83 48.25
N ALA A 219 -15.12 71.02 47.14
CA ALA A 219 -15.76 69.93 46.40
C ALA A 219 -14.73 68.94 45.82
N PHE A 220 -13.63 69.44 45.25
CA PHE A 220 -12.53 68.61 44.77
C PHE A 220 -11.76 67.94 45.90
N GLY A 221 -11.58 68.62 47.04
CA GLY A 221 -10.98 68.00 48.23
C GLY A 221 -11.75 66.77 48.70
N GLN A 222 -13.08 66.89 48.78
CA GLN A 222 -13.97 65.78 49.13
C GLN A 222 -13.96 64.67 48.06
N ALA A 223 -13.95 65.02 46.78
CA ALA A 223 -13.86 64.05 45.70
C ALA A 223 -12.51 63.28 45.71
N ALA A 224 -11.40 63.95 46.02
CA ALA A 224 -10.08 63.32 46.12
C ALA A 224 -9.98 62.31 47.27
N GLU A 225 -10.64 62.56 48.40
CA GLU A 225 -10.74 61.60 49.51
C GLU A 225 -11.50 60.34 49.10
N ILE A 226 -12.59 60.49 48.32
CA ILE A 226 -13.38 59.35 47.81
C ILE A 226 -12.56 58.50 46.83
N VAL A 227 -11.85 59.13 45.89
CA VAL A 227 -10.99 58.42 44.91
C VAL A 227 -9.86 57.68 45.62
N SER A 228 -9.19 58.31 46.58
CA SER A 228 -8.11 57.68 47.36
C SER A 228 -8.60 56.45 48.16
N ALA A 229 -9.85 56.49 48.64
CA ALA A 229 -10.47 55.36 49.34
C ALA A 229 -10.86 54.21 48.39
N GLN A 230 -11.24 54.50 47.15
CA GLN A 230 -11.56 53.51 46.13
C GLN A 230 -10.30 52.79 45.60
N ASP A 231 -9.20 53.51 45.37
CA ASP A 231 -7.91 52.92 44.98
C ASP A 231 -7.39 51.95 46.05
N ALA A 232 -7.52 52.30 47.33
CA ALA A 232 -7.12 51.44 48.45
C ALA A 232 -7.97 50.15 48.56
N ALA A 233 -9.23 50.17 48.11
CA ALA A 233 -10.09 49.00 48.08
C ALA A 233 -9.83 48.11 46.86
N GLY A 234 -9.52 48.69 45.70
CA GLY A 234 -9.17 47.96 44.47
C GLY A 234 -7.84 47.21 44.55
N ILE A 235 -6.86 47.72 45.31
CA ILE A 235 -5.57 47.04 45.54
C ILE A 235 -5.73 45.77 46.37
N LYS A 236 -6.65 45.75 47.36
CA LYS A 236 -6.86 44.57 48.23
C LYS A 236 -7.54 43.39 47.53
N VAL A 237 -8.26 43.61 46.43
CA VAL A 237 -8.92 42.52 45.68
C VAL A 237 -7.95 41.81 44.73
N LYS A 238 -6.81 42.43 44.37
CA LYS A 238 -5.78 41.84 43.48
C LYS A 238 -4.75 40.94 44.19
N GLU A 239 -4.75 40.86 45.52
CA GLU A 239 -3.79 40.07 46.32
C GLU A 239 -4.38 38.76 46.89
N SER A 240 -5.55 38.30 46.41
CA SER A 240 -6.23 37.08 46.88
C SER A 240 -6.34 36.02 45.80
#